data_AF-A0A345AHS6-F1
#
_entry.id   AF-A0A345AHS6-F1
#
_cell.length_a   1.000
_cell.length_b   1.000
_cell.length_c   1.000
_cell.angle_alpha   90.00
_cell.angle_beta   90.00
_cell.angle_gamma   90.00
#
_symmetry.space_group_name_H-M   'P 1'
#
loop_
_entity.id
_entity.type
_entity.pdbx_description
1 polymer ?
#
loop_
_entity_poly.entity_id
_entity_poly.type
_entity_poly.pdbx_seq_one_letter_code
_entity_poly.pdbx_strand_id
1 'polypeptide(L)'
;ICLVFSNNDSVFSYLGLVGAMFSIVVLGCIVWVHHMFMVGIEFRSLMFFSSTTMVIGIPTGIKVFSWIYMLRSSWFRLSDPVYWWVVGFIFLFTVGG
;
A
#
# COMPACT_ATOMS: atom_id res chain seq x y z
N ILE A 1 -14.14 -1.92 -3.19
CA ILE A 1 -13.86 -1.98 -4.65
C ILE A 1 -13.41 -3.39 -5.06
N CYS A 2 -12.21 -3.86 -4.67
CA CYS A 2 -11.74 -5.19 -5.07
C CYS A 2 -12.69 -6.34 -4.68
N LEU A 3 -13.23 -6.31 -3.45
CA LEU A 3 -14.24 -7.26 -2.98
C LEU A 3 -15.48 -7.29 -3.89
N VAL A 4 -16.00 -6.10 -4.22
CA VAL A 4 -17.19 -5.94 -5.05
C VAL A 4 -16.97 -6.61 -6.40
N PHE A 5 -15.77 -6.50 -6.99
CA PHE A 5 -15.39 -7.09 -8.27
C PHE A 5 -15.28 -8.62 -8.28
N SER A 6 -14.99 -9.25 -7.15
CA SER A 6 -14.88 -10.71 -7.04
C SER A 6 -16.11 -11.38 -6.46
N ASN A 7 -17.14 -10.60 -6.07
CA ASN A 7 -18.36 -11.08 -5.42
C ASN A 7 -18.06 -11.98 -4.20
N ASN A 8 -16.98 -11.67 -3.48
CA ASN A 8 -16.57 -12.41 -2.29
C ASN A 8 -17.37 -11.93 -1.07
N ASP A 9 -17.70 -12.86 -0.19
CA ASP A 9 -18.48 -12.58 1.02
C ASP A 9 -17.69 -11.85 2.12
N SER A 10 -16.35 -11.83 2.03
CA SER A 10 -15.50 -11.19 3.05
C SER A 10 -14.18 -10.64 2.53
N VAL A 11 -13.72 -9.58 3.20
CA VAL A 11 -12.42 -8.92 2.91
C VAL A 11 -11.30 -9.83 3.39
N PHE A 12 -10.36 -10.15 2.49
CA PHE A 12 -9.17 -10.91 2.86
C PHE A 12 -8.36 -10.16 3.92
N SER A 13 -8.11 -10.84 5.04
CA SER A 13 -7.37 -10.30 6.20
C SER A 13 -7.87 -8.93 6.66
N TYR A 14 -9.14 -8.82 7.06
CA TYR A 14 -9.72 -7.56 7.54
C TYR A 14 -8.86 -6.88 8.63
N LEU A 15 -8.46 -7.62 9.66
CA LEU A 15 -7.60 -7.09 10.73
C LEU A 15 -6.22 -6.67 10.21
N GLY A 16 -5.64 -7.42 9.27
CA GLY A 16 -4.38 -7.06 8.63
C GLY A 16 -4.49 -5.78 7.79
N LEU A 17 -5.61 -5.59 7.09
CA LEU A 17 -5.88 -4.39 6.29
C LEU A 17 -6.07 -3.15 7.17
N VAL A 18 -6.84 -3.27 8.25
CA VAL A 18 -7.04 -2.19 9.23
C VAL A 18 -5.73 -1.85 9.93
N GLY A 19 -4.98 -2.87 10.38
CA GLY A 19 -3.66 -2.69 10.97
C GLY A 19 -2.68 -2.00 10.02
N ALA A 20 -2.69 -2.37 8.74
CA ALA A 20 -1.87 -1.72 7.72
C ALA A 20 -2.23 -0.23 7.53
N MET A 21 -3.53 0.13 7.48
CA MET A 21 -3.93 1.54 7.38
C MET A 21 -3.46 2.34 8.60
N PHE A 22 -3.66 1.78 9.79
CA PHE A 22 -3.28 2.44 11.03
C PHE A 22 -1.75 2.65 11.09
N SER A 23 -0.97 1.62 10.77
CA SER A 23 0.49 1.70 10.72
C SER A 23 0.98 2.75 9.73
N ILE A 24 0.37 2.88 8.54
CA ILE A 24 0.75 3.92 7.57
C ILE A 24 0.51 5.32 8.14
N VAL A 25 -0.62 5.54 8.84
CA VAL A 25 -0.91 6.85 9.46
C VAL A 25 0.12 7.18 10.54
N VAL A 26 0.40 6.23 11.44
CA VAL A 26 1.36 6.45 12.53
C VAL A 26 2.77 6.68 12.01
N LEU A 27 3.25 5.83 11.09
CA LEU A 27 4.58 5.98 10.50
C LEU A 27 4.68 7.25 9.63
N GLY A 28 3.60 7.62 8.95
CA GLY A 28 3.52 8.84 8.13
C GLY A 28 3.82 10.11 8.94
N CYS A 29 3.40 10.17 10.20
CA CYS A 29 3.70 11.28 11.09
C CYS A 29 5.18 11.36 11.51
N ILE A 30 5.97 10.30 11.31
CA ILE A 30 7.37 10.20 11.79
C ILE A 30 8.37 10.48 10.67
N VAL A 31 7.98 10.28 9.40
CA VAL A 31 8.96 10.22 8.29
C VAL A 31 9.24 11.55 7.58
N TRP A 32 8.62 12.66 7.97
CA TRP A 32 8.70 13.94 7.24
C TRP A 32 10.14 14.38 6.88
N VAL A 33 11.12 14.03 7.72
CA VAL A 33 12.54 14.37 7.55
C VAL A 33 13.14 13.81 6.26
N HIS A 34 12.54 12.80 5.63
CA HIS A 34 13.05 12.28 4.35
C HIS A 34 13.05 13.32 3.22
N HIS A 35 12.23 14.37 3.31
CA HIS A 35 12.25 15.48 2.36
C HIS A 35 13.42 16.46 2.62
N MET A 36 14.15 16.31 3.72
CA MET A 36 15.20 17.21 4.20
C MET A 36 16.59 16.55 4.24
N PHE A 37 16.77 15.38 3.62
CA PHE A 37 18.05 14.65 3.68
C PHE A 37 19.26 15.45 3.17
N MET A 38 19.06 16.44 2.31
CA MET A 38 20.13 17.29 1.77
C MET A 38 20.38 18.58 2.57
N VAL A 39 19.72 18.78 3.71
CA VAL A 39 19.89 19.98 4.56
C VAL A 39 21.13 19.87 5.49
N GLY A 40 21.81 18.71 5.51
CA GLY A 40 23.01 18.49 6.32
C GLY A 40 22.72 17.94 7.73
N ILE A 41 21.77 17.02 7.86
CA ILE A 41 21.45 16.34 9.13
C ILE A 41 22.57 15.35 9.54
N GLU A 42 22.67 15.03 10.85
CA GLU A 42 23.63 14.02 11.34
C GLU A 42 23.37 12.64 10.70
N PHE A 43 24.45 11.89 10.41
CA PHE A 43 24.39 10.54 9.84
C PHE A 43 23.46 9.59 10.61
N ARG A 44 23.45 9.63 11.95
CA ARG A 44 22.57 8.78 12.77
C ARG A 44 21.09 9.05 12.47
N SER A 45 20.71 10.32 12.39
CA SER A 45 19.34 10.73 12.05
C SER A 45 18.99 10.33 10.61
N LEU A 46 19.91 10.50 9.66
CA LEU A 46 19.70 10.06 8.27
C LEU A 46 19.40 8.56 8.18
N MET A 47 20.20 7.72 8.84
CA MET A 47 19.98 6.28 8.88
C MET A 47 18.66 5.90 9.56
N PHE A 48 18.30 6.59 10.65
CA PHE A 48 17.02 6.38 11.34
C PHE A 48 15.83 6.71 10.44
N PHE A 49 15.79 7.90 9.84
CA PHE A 49 14.66 8.31 9.01
C PHE A 49 14.61 7.55 7.68
N SER A 50 15.76 7.20 7.10
CA SER A 50 15.85 6.36 5.90
C SER A 50 15.36 4.92 6.16
N SER A 51 15.71 4.32 7.29
CA SER A 51 15.16 3.00 7.64
C SER A 51 13.67 3.07 7.98
N THR A 52 13.23 4.11 8.69
CA THR A 52 11.81 4.28 9.06
C THR A 52 10.92 4.50 7.83
N THR A 53 11.37 5.22 6.80
CA THR A 53 10.63 5.34 5.54
C THR A 53 10.49 4.01 4.82
N MET A 54 11.55 3.21 4.76
CA MET A 54 11.47 1.88 4.12
C MET A 54 10.47 0.96 4.82
N VAL A 55 10.32 1.07 6.15
CA VAL A 55 9.35 0.26 6.92
C VAL A 55 7.91 0.51 6.48
N ILE A 56 7.57 1.70 5.94
CA ILE A 56 6.23 1.98 5.38
C ILE A 56 5.89 1.07 4.19
N GLY A 57 6.91 0.53 3.50
CA GLY A 57 6.72 -0.46 2.44
C GLY A 57 6.01 -1.73 2.91
N ILE A 58 6.15 -2.12 4.18
CA ILE A 58 5.53 -3.34 4.74
C ILE A 58 3.99 -3.24 4.78
N PRO A 59 3.37 -2.29 5.52
CA PRO A 59 1.91 -2.18 5.53
C PRO A 59 1.34 -1.83 4.16
N THR A 60 2.09 -1.10 3.32
CA THR A 60 1.71 -0.82 1.94
C THR A 60 1.64 -2.11 1.10
N GLY A 61 2.63 -2.98 1.22
CA GLY A 61 2.64 -4.31 0.59
C GLY A 61 1.47 -5.18 1.04
N ILE A 62 1.14 -5.19 2.34
CA ILE A 62 -0.03 -5.93 2.87
C ILE A 62 -1.31 -5.52 2.13
N LYS A 63 -1.51 -4.22 1.89
CA LYS A 63 -2.66 -3.72 1.13
C LYS A 63 -2.66 -4.21 -0.30
N VAL A 64 -1.52 -4.11 -1.00
CA VAL A 64 -1.37 -4.54 -2.40
C VAL A 64 -1.68 -6.03 -2.54
N PHE A 65 -1.09 -6.89 -1.71
CA PHE A 65 -1.36 -8.32 -1.71
C PHE A 65 -2.84 -8.63 -1.40
N SER A 66 -3.44 -7.90 -0.46
CA SER A 66 -4.85 -8.09 -0.13
C SER A 66 -5.77 -7.71 -1.29
N TRP A 67 -5.44 -6.66 -2.05
CA TRP A 67 -6.20 -6.27 -3.24
C TRP A 67 -6.08 -7.31 -4.36
N ILE A 68 -4.87 -7.80 -4.64
CA ILE A 68 -4.64 -8.86 -5.64
C ILE A 68 -5.42 -10.12 -5.26
N TYR A 69 -5.35 -10.52 -4.00
CA TYR A 69 -6.10 -11.69 -3.51
C TYR A 69 -7.60 -11.50 -3.68
N MET A 70 -8.13 -10.33 -3.32
CA MET A 70 -9.55 -10.01 -3.49
C MET A 70 -9.99 -9.94 -4.95
N LEU A 71 -9.10 -9.75 -5.93
CA LEU A 71 -9.45 -9.75 -7.36
C LEU A 71 -9.37 -11.14 -8.01
N ARG A 72 -8.92 -12.18 -7.30
CA ARG A 72 -8.68 -13.52 -7.87
C ARG A 72 -9.91 -14.15 -8.55
N SER A 73 -11.13 -13.85 -8.11
CA SER A 73 -12.37 -14.42 -8.68
C SER A 73 -13.18 -13.42 -9.53
N SER A 74 -12.57 -12.34 -10.04
CA SER A 74 -13.29 -11.29 -10.79
C SER A 74 -13.43 -11.53 -12.30
N TRP A 75 -13.31 -12.78 -12.77
CA TRP A 75 -13.27 -13.16 -14.19
C TRP A 75 -14.45 -12.65 -15.02
N PHE A 76 -15.62 -12.50 -14.41
CA PHE A 76 -16.84 -12.05 -15.08
C PHE A 76 -16.88 -10.54 -15.37
N ARG A 77 -15.90 -9.75 -14.90
CA ARG A 77 -15.86 -8.28 -15.03
C ARG A 77 -14.68 -7.75 -15.87
N LEU A 78 -14.13 -8.60 -16.73
CA LEU A 78 -13.02 -8.23 -17.63
C LEU A 78 -13.40 -7.18 -18.69
N SER A 79 -14.70 -7.03 -19.01
CA SER A 79 -15.19 -5.99 -19.92
C SER A 79 -15.42 -4.63 -19.24
N ASP A 80 -15.33 -4.56 -17.91
CA ASP A 80 -15.58 -3.33 -17.16
C ASP A 80 -14.34 -2.41 -17.18
N PRO A 81 -14.44 -1.16 -17.64
CA PRO A 81 -13.31 -0.23 -17.65
C PRO A 81 -12.76 0.05 -16.25
N VAL A 82 -13.60 -0.01 -15.21
CA VAL A 82 -13.16 0.23 -13.82
C VAL A 82 -12.25 -0.90 -13.33
N TYR A 83 -12.48 -2.14 -13.77
CA TYR A 83 -11.59 -3.26 -13.45
C TYR A 83 -10.16 -2.98 -13.94
N TRP A 84 -10.02 -2.56 -15.20
CA TRP A 84 -8.71 -2.23 -15.79
C TRP A 84 -8.06 -1.02 -15.14
N TRP A 85 -8.84 -0.03 -14.70
CA TRP A 85 -8.31 1.08 -13.91
C TRP A 85 -7.74 0.61 -12.57
N VAL A 86 -8.43 -0.30 -11.87
CA VAL A 86 -7.94 -0.84 -10.59
C VAL A 86 -6.66 -1.66 -10.79
N VAL A 87 -6.62 -2.51 -11.83
CA VAL A 87 -5.40 -3.28 -12.17
C VAL A 87 -4.24 -2.35 -12.53
N GLY A 88 -4.50 -1.33 -13.36
CA GLY A 88 -3.52 -0.30 -13.72
C GLY A 88 -3.03 0.49 -12.51
N PHE A 89 -3.93 0.87 -11.60
CA PHE A 89 -3.59 1.52 -10.34
C PHE A 89 -2.66 0.65 -9.50
N ILE A 90 -2.99 -0.63 -9.28
CA ILE A 90 -2.16 -1.55 -8.48
C ILE A 90 -0.76 -1.68 -9.11
N PHE A 91 -0.68 -1.83 -10.42
CA PHE A 91 0.59 -1.95 -11.13
C PHE A 91 1.44 -0.67 -11.00
N LEU A 92 0.89 0.49 -11.37
CA LEU A 92 1.61 1.76 -11.32
C LEU A 92 2.00 2.15 -9.89
N PHE A 93 1.12 1.87 -8.92
CA PHE A 93 1.40 2.09 -7.51
C PHE A 93 2.54 1.20 -7.00
N THR A 94 2.62 -0.06 -7.45
CA THR A 94 3.69 -0.99 -7.04
C THR A 94 5.03 -0.68 -7.70
N VAL A 95 5.04 -0.19 -8.94
CA VAL A 95 6.28 0.22 -9.63
C VAL A 95 6.80 1.57 -9.13
N GLY A 96 5.90 2.50 -8.80
CA GLY A 96 6.25 3.85 -8.35
C GLY A 96 6.55 3.99 -6.86
N GLY A 97 6.01 3.07 -6.03
CA GLY A 97 6.29 3.01 -4.60
C GLY A 97 7.62 2.35 -4.29
#